data_AF-A0A4R9QCR3-F1
#
_entry.id   AF-A0A4R9QCR3-F1
#
_cell.length_a   1.000
_cell.length_b   1.000
_cell.length_c   1.000
_cell.angle_alpha   90.00
_cell.angle_beta   90.00
_cell.angle_gamma   90.00
#
_symmetry.space_group_name_H-M   'P 1'
#
loop_
_entity.id
_entity.type
_entity.pdbx_description
1 polymer ?
#
loop_
_entity_poly.entity_id
_entity_poly.type
_entity_poly.pdbx_seq_one_letter_code
_entity_poly.pdbx_strand_id
1 'polypeptide(L)'
;MAQDHSKSNGPDLTQGIAQSDLPDGGKLVGHCGDEQVLLVRSGTEVFAIGATCTHYGGPLVDGLVVEDTVRCPWHHACFDLRTGEALRAPAFNPLACWSVDQRGDRIFVGEKRKRVARKPAGGDAGQFAGKVVIIGGGAAGFAAAERLRREGHRGSILMLSDDEAPPVDRPNLSKDYLAGKAPSDWVPLHGASFYAKNDIDLRLKTNVADIDVRSGEVVLADGTLAAYDRLLLATGAEPVRLTIPGADQPHVHTLRSFADCSTIIDRAKTARSAIVLGASFIGLEVAASLRARNIEVHVVAPDERPMERVLGPQMGDFIRSLHEQNGVVFHLKDTATGIDGASVQLSSDLVLTADLIVAGIGVRPRLGLAEKAGLRLDRGVMVDAFLETSVPGIFAAGDIARWPDPHTGENIRVEHWVVAERQGQTAALNMLGRQEKYTAVPFFWSQHYDVPINYVGHAERWDEIAVEGDIAARDCLVRFNRKGRTLAVASIFRDIESLEAEIEMERQTANG
;
A
#
# COMPACT_ATOMS: atom_id res chain seq x y z
N MET A 1 2.98 -2.90 17.98
CA MET A 1 2.61 -2.67 19.40
C MET A 1 1.09 -2.68 19.46
N ALA A 2 0.48 -3.74 20.00
CA ALA A 2 -0.95 -3.77 20.30
C ALA A 2 -1.06 -3.90 21.83
N GLN A 3 -1.08 -2.76 22.52
CA GLN A 3 -1.42 -2.76 23.94
C GLN A 3 -2.95 -2.84 24.05
N ASP A 4 -3.39 -3.90 24.72
CA ASP A 4 -4.67 -4.12 25.39
C ASP A 4 -5.71 -2.96 25.28
N HIS A 5 -6.54 -3.01 24.25
CA HIS A 5 -7.66 -2.08 24.04
C HIS A 5 -8.94 -2.47 24.83
N SER A 6 -8.83 -3.32 25.85
CA SER A 6 -10.01 -3.81 26.61
C SER A 6 -10.58 -2.84 27.64
N LYS A 7 -9.98 -1.65 27.84
CA LYS A 7 -10.61 -0.59 28.61
C LYS A 7 -11.51 0.25 27.69
N SER A 8 -12.81 0.21 27.97
CA SER A 8 -13.78 1.18 27.46
C SER A 8 -13.34 2.59 27.88
N ASN A 9 -12.58 3.26 27.01
CA ASN A 9 -12.14 4.63 27.23
C ASN A 9 -13.25 5.60 26.78
N GLY A 10 -13.34 6.74 27.46
CA GLY A 10 -14.34 7.79 27.19
C GLY A 10 -15.69 7.57 27.88
N PRO A 11 -16.67 8.45 27.64
CA PRO A 11 -18.00 8.36 28.25
C PRO A 11 -18.85 7.23 27.65
N ASP A 12 -19.78 6.70 28.45
CA ASP A 12 -20.85 5.81 27.97
C ASP A 12 -21.83 6.64 27.14
N LEU A 13 -21.76 6.48 25.82
CA LEU A 13 -22.54 7.28 24.87
C LEU A 13 -24.04 6.93 24.90
N THR A 14 -24.41 5.80 25.51
CA THR A 14 -25.82 5.42 25.71
C THR A 14 -26.50 6.25 26.81
N GLN A 15 -25.71 6.79 27.76
CA GLN A 15 -26.17 7.73 28.79
C GLN A 15 -26.18 9.19 28.30
N GLY A 16 -25.68 9.38 27.08
CA GLY A 16 -25.57 10.65 26.39
C GLY A 16 -24.46 11.56 26.94
N ILE A 17 -24.02 12.48 26.08
CA ILE A 17 -23.03 13.52 26.38
C ILE A 17 -23.67 14.90 26.22
N ALA A 18 -23.07 15.95 26.80
CA ALA A 18 -23.54 17.30 26.51
C ALA A 18 -23.15 17.70 25.08
N GLN A 19 -24.03 18.42 24.39
CA GLN A 19 -23.76 18.90 23.03
C GLN A 19 -22.57 19.87 22.99
N SER A 20 -22.25 20.53 24.11
CA SER A 20 -21.04 21.35 24.27
C SER A 20 -19.74 20.56 24.25
N ASP A 21 -19.79 19.27 24.58
CA ASP A 21 -18.61 18.39 24.60
C ASP A 21 -18.23 17.93 23.17
N LEU A 22 -19.14 18.13 22.20
CA LEU A 22 -18.92 17.87 20.78
C LEU A 22 -19.25 19.14 19.97
N PRO A 23 -18.33 20.13 19.95
CA PRO A 23 -18.50 21.33 19.14
C PRO A 23 -18.55 20.99 17.65
N ASP A 24 -18.97 21.95 16.82
CA ASP A 24 -18.98 21.76 15.37
C ASP A 24 -17.56 21.47 14.83
N GLY A 25 -17.43 20.53 13.90
CA GLY A 25 -16.16 19.94 13.46
C GLY A 25 -15.46 19.05 14.50
N GLY A 26 -16.05 18.91 15.69
CA GLY A 26 -15.51 18.15 16.79
C GLY A 26 -15.57 16.64 16.57
N LYS A 27 -14.62 15.95 17.22
CA LYS A 27 -14.53 14.49 17.29
C LYS A 27 -14.44 14.08 18.75
N LEU A 28 -15.14 13.01 19.14
CA LEU A 28 -15.08 12.47 20.50
C LEU A 28 -15.16 10.94 20.47
N VAL A 29 -14.32 10.27 21.24
CA VAL A 29 -14.41 8.81 21.44
C VAL A 29 -15.09 8.53 22.76
N GLY A 30 -16.09 7.65 22.71
CA GLY A 30 -16.70 7.02 23.87
C GLY A 30 -16.96 5.55 23.58
N HIS A 31 -17.90 4.97 24.30
CA HIS A 31 -18.24 3.55 24.13
C HIS A 31 -19.74 3.28 24.16
N CYS A 32 -20.13 2.18 23.51
CA CYS A 32 -21.46 1.57 23.62
C CYS A 32 -21.27 0.10 23.98
N GLY A 33 -21.47 -0.24 25.25
CA GLY A 33 -21.01 -1.53 25.79
C GLY A 33 -19.48 -1.61 25.69
N ASP A 34 -18.97 -2.70 25.11
CA ASP A 34 -17.53 -2.95 24.93
C ASP A 34 -16.97 -2.36 23.63
N GLU A 35 -17.81 -1.77 22.77
CA GLU A 35 -17.39 -1.22 21.49
C GLU A 35 -17.01 0.27 21.60
N GLN A 36 -15.83 0.62 21.10
CA GLN A 36 -15.39 2.01 20.99
C GLN A 36 -16.05 2.69 19.78
N VAL A 37 -16.67 3.84 20.04
CA VAL A 37 -17.45 4.61 19.05
C VAL A 37 -16.88 6.02 18.95
N LEU A 38 -16.62 6.44 17.72
CA LEU A 38 -16.26 7.80 17.37
C LEU A 38 -17.52 8.58 16.99
N LEU A 39 -17.77 9.65 17.74
CA LEU A 39 -18.69 10.70 17.38
C LEU A 39 -17.99 11.76 16.53
N VAL A 40 -18.62 12.15 15.44
CA VAL A 40 -18.19 13.27 14.59
C VAL A 40 -19.37 14.20 14.38
N ARG A 41 -19.16 15.51 14.58
CA ARG A 41 -20.17 16.53 14.28
C ARG A 41 -19.79 17.31 13.03
N SER A 42 -20.74 17.43 12.11
CA SER A 42 -20.63 18.28 10.91
C SER A 42 -21.89 19.13 10.80
N GLY A 43 -21.78 20.41 11.16
CA GLY A 43 -22.91 21.33 11.31
C GLY A 43 -23.90 20.85 12.37
N THR A 44 -25.12 20.54 11.92
CA THR A 44 -26.21 20.05 12.77
C THR A 44 -26.28 18.52 12.85
N GLU A 45 -25.58 17.82 11.95
CA GLU A 45 -25.55 16.37 11.94
C GLU A 45 -24.46 15.82 12.87
N VAL A 46 -24.79 14.69 13.50
CA VAL A 46 -23.86 13.94 14.35
C VAL A 46 -23.84 12.50 13.87
N PHE A 47 -22.65 12.01 13.60
CA PHE A 47 -22.39 10.64 13.15
C PHE A 47 -21.79 9.83 14.29
N ALA A 48 -22.12 8.54 14.35
CA ALA A 48 -21.54 7.58 15.28
C ALA A 48 -21.04 6.37 14.49
N ILE A 49 -19.72 6.21 14.44
CA ILE A 49 -19.01 5.17 13.67
C ILE A 49 -17.98 4.45 14.54
N GLY A 50 -17.43 3.33 14.05
CA GLY A 50 -16.38 2.61 14.76
C GLY A 50 -15.16 3.51 14.97
N ALA A 51 -14.54 3.47 16.15
CA ALA A 51 -13.45 4.39 16.49
C ALA A 51 -12.09 4.04 15.86
N THR A 52 -11.92 2.82 15.33
CA THR A 52 -10.66 2.31 14.80
C THR A 52 -10.79 1.94 13.32
N CYS A 53 -9.76 2.27 12.55
CA CYS A 53 -9.67 1.95 11.14
C CYS A 53 -9.62 0.42 10.95
N THR A 54 -10.43 -0.10 10.04
CA THR A 54 -10.52 -1.55 9.77
C THR A 54 -9.34 -2.14 9.01
N HIS A 55 -8.35 -1.32 8.60
CA HIS A 55 -7.08 -1.79 8.04
C HIS A 55 -6.16 -2.31 9.16
N TYR A 56 -5.46 -1.43 9.88
CA TYR A 56 -4.52 -1.78 10.95
C TYR A 56 -4.89 -1.13 12.30
N GLY A 57 -6.17 -0.82 12.54
CA GLY A 57 -6.62 -0.33 13.83
C GLY A 57 -6.27 1.12 14.16
N GLY A 58 -5.86 1.93 13.16
CA GLY A 58 -5.52 3.34 13.37
C GLY A 58 -6.65 4.14 14.05
N PRO A 59 -6.34 5.02 15.01
CA PRO A 59 -7.34 5.76 15.79
C PRO A 59 -8.00 6.84 14.92
N LEU A 60 -9.27 6.66 14.55
CA LEU A 60 -9.96 7.59 13.64
C LEU A 60 -10.26 8.95 14.28
N VAL A 61 -10.19 9.04 15.61
CA VAL A 61 -10.26 10.32 16.34
C VAL A 61 -9.07 11.23 16.04
N ASP A 62 -7.91 10.66 15.71
CA ASP A 62 -6.72 11.41 15.29
C ASP A 62 -6.73 11.62 13.77
N GLY A 63 -7.79 11.19 13.07
CA GLY A 63 -7.96 11.34 11.65
C GLY A 63 -8.52 12.71 11.23
N LEU A 64 -8.45 12.98 9.92
CA LEU A 64 -9.00 14.19 9.33
C LEU A 64 -10.43 13.94 8.83
N VAL A 65 -11.36 14.79 9.23
CA VAL A 65 -12.73 14.79 8.70
C VAL A 65 -12.79 15.75 7.52
N VAL A 66 -13.29 15.26 6.40
CA VAL A 66 -13.42 16.02 5.15
C VAL A 66 -14.82 15.77 4.61
N GLU A 67 -15.66 16.81 4.66
CA GLU A 67 -17.08 16.72 4.33
C GLU A 67 -17.74 15.58 5.15
N ASP A 68 -18.41 14.63 4.48
CA ASP A 68 -19.08 13.50 5.10
C ASP A 68 -18.15 12.26 5.25
N THR A 69 -16.83 12.46 5.26
CA THR A 69 -15.84 11.36 5.35
C THR A 69 -14.81 11.57 6.45
N VAL A 70 -14.19 10.47 6.90
CA VAL A 70 -13.01 10.49 7.79
C VAL A 70 -11.86 9.72 7.16
N ARG A 71 -10.66 10.31 7.20
CA ARG A 71 -9.41 9.67 6.78
C ARG A 71 -8.61 9.19 7.97
N CYS A 72 -8.14 7.95 7.88
CA CYS A 72 -7.26 7.33 8.86
C CYS A 72 -5.91 8.08 8.90
N PRO A 73 -5.41 8.45 10.10
CA PRO A 73 -4.15 9.18 10.24
C PRO A 73 -2.93 8.39 9.74
N TRP A 74 -2.92 7.07 9.93
CA TRP A 74 -1.72 6.28 9.66
C TRP A 74 -1.55 5.88 8.20
N HIS A 75 -2.65 5.56 7.53
CA HIS A 75 -2.58 4.91 6.21
C HIS A 75 -3.55 5.51 5.17
N HIS A 76 -4.20 6.63 5.50
CA HIS A 76 -5.05 7.38 4.57
C HIS A 76 -6.25 6.59 4.01
N ALA A 77 -6.64 5.50 4.66
CA ALA A 77 -7.92 4.83 4.39
C ALA A 77 -9.07 5.82 4.65
N CYS A 78 -10.09 5.82 3.79
CA CYS A 78 -11.19 6.78 3.86
C CYS A 78 -12.51 6.06 4.09
N PHE A 79 -13.34 6.59 4.99
CA PHE A 79 -14.64 6.03 5.34
C PHE A 79 -15.74 7.08 5.24
N ASP A 80 -16.91 6.66 4.76
CA ASP A 80 -18.13 7.47 4.79
C ASP A 80 -18.70 7.52 6.22
N LEU A 81 -18.92 8.71 6.77
CA LEU A 81 -19.38 8.89 8.15
C LEU A 81 -20.83 8.41 8.37
N ARG A 82 -21.65 8.37 7.31
CA ARG A 82 -23.07 8.07 7.39
C ARG A 82 -23.36 6.57 7.32
N THR A 83 -22.59 5.87 6.51
CA THR A 83 -22.77 4.46 6.16
C THR A 83 -21.66 3.57 6.70
N GLY A 84 -20.53 4.16 7.10
CA GLY A 84 -19.32 3.44 7.52
C GLY A 84 -18.55 2.83 6.36
N GLU A 85 -18.99 3.03 5.12
CA GLU A 85 -18.43 2.38 3.95
C GLU A 85 -16.95 2.75 3.76
N ALA A 86 -16.09 1.76 3.57
CA ALA A 86 -14.69 2.00 3.21
C ALA A 86 -14.61 2.48 1.75
N LEU A 87 -14.37 3.77 1.55
CA LEU A 87 -14.39 4.43 0.25
C LEU A 87 -13.06 4.32 -0.49
N ARG A 88 -11.95 4.30 0.24
CA ARG A 88 -10.60 4.20 -0.34
C ARG A 88 -9.75 3.20 0.44
N ALA A 89 -9.06 2.35 -0.32
CA ALA A 89 -7.97 1.51 0.19
C ALA A 89 -6.92 2.34 0.96
N PRO A 90 -6.26 1.75 1.98
CA PRO A 90 -6.11 0.31 2.20
C PRO A 90 -7.18 -0.37 3.07
N ALA A 91 -8.24 0.34 3.49
CA ALA A 91 -9.37 -0.34 4.15
C ALA A 91 -10.34 -0.96 3.13
N PHE A 92 -10.70 -2.22 3.34
CA PHE A 92 -11.72 -2.93 2.55
C PHE A 92 -13.01 -3.17 3.33
N ASN A 93 -12.91 -3.35 4.65
CA ASN A 93 -14.07 -3.59 5.50
C ASN A 93 -14.70 -2.26 5.94
N PRO A 94 -16.03 -2.13 5.92
CA PRO A 94 -16.69 -0.94 6.43
C PRO A 94 -16.61 -0.87 7.96
N LEU A 95 -16.75 0.34 8.49
CA LEU A 95 -16.98 0.58 9.91
C LEU A 95 -18.43 0.24 10.27
N ALA A 96 -18.63 -0.14 11.53
CA ALA A 96 -19.96 -0.15 12.10
C ALA A 96 -20.48 1.28 12.28
N CYS A 97 -21.81 1.44 12.25
CA CYS A 97 -22.49 2.70 12.55
C CYS A 97 -23.59 2.49 13.57
N TRP A 98 -23.90 3.54 14.33
CA TRP A 98 -24.98 3.55 15.33
C TRP A 98 -25.99 4.64 15.01
N SER A 99 -27.22 4.49 15.50
CA SER A 99 -28.19 5.59 15.49
C SER A 99 -27.78 6.66 16.49
N VAL A 100 -27.99 7.92 16.13
CA VAL A 100 -27.78 9.07 17.03
C VAL A 100 -29.11 9.76 17.27
N ASP A 101 -29.39 10.10 18.52
CA ASP A 101 -30.58 10.85 18.94
C ASP A 101 -30.15 12.10 19.71
N GLN A 102 -30.65 13.26 19.30
CA GLN A 102 -30.36 14.54 19.93
C GLN A 102 -31.60 15.01 20.71
N ARG A 103 -31.52 15.03 22.04
CA ARG A 103 -32.64 15.39 22.94
C ARG A 103 -32.23 16.56 23.82
N GLY A 104 -32.82 17.72 23.59
CA GLY A 104 -32.42 18.94 24.30
C GLY A 104 -30.96 19.28 24.00
N ASP A 105 -30.16 19.45 25.04
CA ASP A 105 -28.73 19.77 24.99
C ASP A 105 -27.83 18.53 25.03
N ARG A 106 -28.38 17.33 24.78
CA ARG A 106 -27.66 16.06 24.88
C ARG A 106 -27.70 15.24 23.60
N ILE A 107 -26.60 14.54 23.34
CA ILE A 107 -26.42 13.60 22.23
C ILE A 107 -26.36 12.19 22.80
N PHE A 108 -27.20 11.28 22.31
CA PHE A 108 -27.24 9.88 22.72
C PHE A 108 -26.90 8.97 21.53
N VAL A 109 -26.11 7.93 21.77
CA VAL A 109 -25.89 6.85 20.81
C VAL A 109 -26.79 5.66 21.16
N GLY A 110 -27.58 5.24 20.19
CA GLY A 110 -28.54 4.15 20.31
C GLY A 110 -28.02 2.84 19.73
N GLU A 111 -28.91 2.09 19.07
CA GLU A 111 -28.58 0.75 18.56
C GLU A 111 -27.62 0.80 17.36
N LYS A 112 -26.82 -0.27 17.25
CA LYS A 112 -25.98 -0.51 16.08
C LYS A 112 -26.85 -0.72 14.85
N ARG A 113 -26.62 0.07 13.81
CA ARG A 113 -27.38 0.01 12.56
C ARG A 113 -27.06 -1.27 11.82
N LYS A 114 -28.12 -1.96 11.36
CA LYS A 114 -27.95 -3.04 10.38
C LYS A 114 -27.38 -2.45 9.09
N ARG A 115 -26.29 -3.03 8.61
CA ARG A 115 -25.72 -2.67 7.32
C ARG A 115 -26.76 -2.92 6.24
N VAL A 116 -27.14 -1.86 5.53
CA VAL A 116 -27.91 -1.99 4.30
C VAL A 116 -26.90 -2.24 3.19
N ALA A 117 -27.06 -3.34 2.46
CA ALA A 117 -26.22 -3.60 1.31
C ALA A 117 -26.33 -2.42 0.32
N ARG A 118 -25.20 -1.84 -0.05
CA ARG A 118 -25.16 -0.73 -1.00
C ARG A 118 -25.83 -1.17 -2.30
N LYS A 119 -26.80 -0.40 -2.80
CA LYS A 119 -27.23 -0.52 -4.20
C LYS A 119 -26.04 -0.09 -5.07
N PRO A 120 -25.64 -0.87 -6.09
CA PRO A 120 -24.61 -0.46 -7.03
C PRO A 120 -24.92 0.96 -7.54
N ALA A 121 -23.96 1.88 -7.44
CA ALA A 121 -24.19 3.26 -7.88
C ALA A 121 -24.20 3.29 -9.42
N GLY A 122 -25.39 3.30 -10.01
CA GLY A 122 -25.60 3.28 -11.46
C GLY A 122 -26.86 2.50 -11.80
N GLY A 123 -27.96 3.19 -12.07
CA GLY A 123 -29.19 2.56 -12.57
C GLY A 123 -28.97 2.04 -13.98
N ASP A 124 -29.44 0.81 -14.26
CA ASP A 124 -29.64 0.13 -15.56
C ASP A 124 -28.65 0.37 -16.73
N ALA A 125 -27.49 0.98 -16.50
CA ALA A 125 -26.37 0.97 -17.43
C ALA A 125 -25.93 -0.49 -17.54
N GLY A 126 -26.27 -1.12 -18.67
CA GLY A 126 -26.31 -2.56 -18.90
C GLY A 126 -25.28 -3.33 -18.10
N GLN A 127 -25.76 -4.09 -17.10
CA GLN A 127 -24.93 -4.87 -16.19
C GLN A 127 -23.96 -5.73 -17.01
N PHE A 128 -22.71 -5.29 -17.10
CA PHE A 128 -21.65 -6.12 -17.63
C PHE A 128 -21.53 -7.35 -16.72
N ALA A 129 -22.04 -8.48 -17.21
CA ALA A 129 -21.99 -9.79 -16.56
C ALA A 129 -21.05 -10.75 -17.32
N GLY A 130 -20.09 -10.18 -18.07
CA GLY A 130 -19.11 -10.93 -18.85
C GLY A 130 -18.02 -11.55 -17.98
N LYS A 131 -17.05 -12.19 -18.64
CA LYS A 131 -15.89 -12.85 -18.05
C LYS A 131 -14.80 -11.82 -17.76
N VAL A 132 -14.37 -11.73 -16.51
CA VAL A 132 -13.20 -10.95 -16.12
C VAL A 132 -12.04 -11.89 -15.83
N VAL A 133 -10.89 -11.62 -16.45
CA VAL A 133 -9.62 -12.27 -16.09
C VAL A 133 -8.69 -11.23 -15.49
N ILE A 134 -8.07 -11.57 -14.37
CA ILE A 134 -7.08 -10.76 -13.65
C ILE A 134 -5.77 -11.54 -13.62
N ILE A 135 -4.71 -10.98 -14.21
CA ILE A 135 -3.37 -11.56 -14.21
C ILE A 135 -2.55 -10.85 -13.12
N GLY A 136 -2.34 -11.54 -12.00
CA GLY A 136 -1.54 -11.11 -10.86
C GLY A 136 -2.30 -11.17 -9.54
N GLY A 137 -1.82 -11.95 -8.58
CA GLY A 137 -2.37 -12.07 -7.22
C GLY A 137 -1.83 -11.04 -6.22
N GLY A 138 -1.40 -9.86 -6.66
CA GLY A 138 -0.93 -8.78 -5.79
C GLY A 138 -2.05 -7.83 -5.31
N ALA A 139 -1.66 -6.74 -4.62
CA ALA A 139 -2.58 -5.70 -4.13
C ALA A 139 -3.60 -5.23 -5.17
N ALA A 140 -3.16 -4.88 -6.38
CA ALA A 140 -4.04 -4.40 -7.44
C ALA A 140 -5.05 -5.45 -7.90
N GLY A 141 -4.60 -6.70 -8.12
CA GLY A 141 -5.47 -7.78 -8.56
C GLY A 141 -6.50 -8.17 -7.50
N PHE A 142 -6.07 -8.29 -6.24
CA PHE A 142 -6.96 -8.53 -5.11
C PHE A 142 -8.01 -7.42 -4.98
N ALA A 143 -7.57 -6.15 -5.00
CA ALA A 143 -8.45 -5.01 -4.83
C ALA A 143 -9.48 -4.88 -5.97
N ALA A 144 -9.09 -5.24 -7.19
CA ALA A 144 -10.01 -5.31 -8.32
C ALA A 144 -11.04 -6.42 -8.16
N ALA A 145 -10.61 -7.64 -7.80
CA ALA A 145 -11.50 -8.78 -7.61
C ALA A 145 -12.54 -8.53 -6.49
N GLU A 146 -12.08 -7.99 -5.35
CA GLU A 146 -12.94 -7.56 -4.26
C GLU A 146 -13.93 -6.50 -4.73
N ARG A 147 -13.45 -5.46 -5.41
CA ARG A 147 -14.33 -4.35 -5.83
C ARG A 147 -15.37 -4.77 -6.86
N LEU A 148 -15.03 -5.64 -7.81
CA LEU A 148 -15.98 -6.20 -8.77
C LEU A 148 -17.16 -6.89 -8.05
N ARG A 149 -16.87 -7.72 -7.04
CA ARG A 149 -17.92 -8.39 -6.26
C ARG A 149 -18.69 -7.44 -5.37
N ARG A 150 -18.01 -6.47 -4.74
CA ARG A 150 -18.64 -5.43 -3.95
C ARG A 150 -19.62 -4.57 -4.77
N GLU A 151 -19.33 -4.32 -6.04
CA GLU A 151 -20.20 -3.58 -6.97
C GLU A 151 -21.27 -4.48 -7.63
N GLY A 152 -21.37 -5.74 -7.22
CA GLY A 152 -22.42 -6.66 -7.64
C GLY A 152 -22.21 -7.30 -9.01
N HIS A 153 -20.99 -7.32 -9.54
CA HIS A 153 -20.69 -8.06 -10.76
C HIS A 153 -21.03 -9.55 -10.58
N ARG A 154 -21.87 -10.08 -11.46
CA ARG A 154 -22.37 -11.47 -11.42
C ARG A 154 -21.68 -12.42 -12.40
N GLY A 155 -20.82 -11.90 -13.27
CA GLY A 155 -20.04 -12.71 -14.20
C GLY A 155 -18.89 -13.44 -13.51
N SER A 156 -18.17 -14.28 -14.26
CA SER A 156 -17.04 -15.04 -13.73
C SER A 156 -15.84 -14.11 -13.51
N ILE A 157 -15.16 -14.28 -12.38
CA ILE A 157 -13.86 -13.65 -12.10
C ILE A 157 -12.82 -14.76 -11.97
N LEU A 158 -11.86 -14.78 -12.89
CA LEU A 158 -10.69 -15.65 -12.85
C LEU A 158 -9.47 -14.81 -12.46
N MET A 159 -8.83 -15.13 -11.33
CA MET A 159 -7.60 -14.50 -10.88
C MET A 159 -6.44 -15.49 -10.96
N LEU A 160 -5.44 -15.17 -11.79
CA LEU A 160 -4.29 -16.00 -12.08
C LEU A 160 -3.07 -15.43 -11.36
N SER A 161 -2.36 -16.27 -10.60
CA SER A 161 -1.16 -15.85 -9.86
C SER A 161 -0.03 -16.86 -10.06
N ASP A 162 1.18 -16.37 -10.33
CA ASP A 162 2.40 -17.17 -10.33
C ASP A 162 2.85 -17.54 -8.91
N ASP A 163 2.46 -16.73 -7.91
CA ASP A 163 2.73 -16.99 -6.50
C ASP A 163 2.08 -18.31 -6.00
N GLU A 164 2.76 -18.98 -5.07
CA GLU A 164 2.25 -20.17 -4.38
C GLU A 164 1.21 -19.86 -3.31
N ALA A 165 1.28 -18.64 -2.76
CA ALA A 165 0.40 -18.15 -1.71
C ALA A 165 -0.76 -17.35 -2.33
N PRO A 166 -1.94 -17.32 -1.68
CA PRO A 166 -2.97 -16.33 -2.01
C PRO A 166 -2.42 -14.90 -1.81
N PRO A 167 -3.10 -13.87 -2.34
CA PRO A 167 -2.74 -12.48 -2.10
C PRO A 167 -2.35 -12.21 -0.63
N VAL A 168 -1.15 -11.66 -0.46
CA VAL A 168 -0.54 -11.36 0.84
C VAL A 168 -0.31 -9.87 1.01
N ASP A 169 -0.36 -9.44 2.25
CA ASP A 169 0.09 -8.14 2.74
C ASP A 169 1.62 -8.02 2.58
N ARG A 170 2.04 -7.54 1.41
CA ARG A 170 3.45 -7.45 1.04
C ARG A 170 4.26 -6.49 1.92
N PRO A 171 3.72 -5.33 2.39
CA PRO A 171 4.42 -4.47 3.35
C PRO A 171 4.88 -5.18 4.62
N ASN A 172 4.14 -6.18 5.09
CA ASN A 172 4.53 -6.95 6.28
C ASN A 172 5.75 -7.86 6.05
N LEU A 173 6.06 -8.23 4.81
CA LEU A 173 7.15 -9.16 4.48
C LEU A 173 8.55 -8.59 4.74
N SER A 174 8.71 -7.26 4.83
CA SER A 174 9.96 -6.60 5.23
C SER A 174 9.91 -6.06 6.66
N LYS A 175 8.74 -6.13 7.32
CA LYS A 175 8.46 -5.53 8.64
C LYS A 175 8.17 -6.61 9.68
N ASP A 176 7.01 -6.58 10.35
CA ASP A 176 6.73 -7.37 11.55
C ASP A 176 6.81 -8.89 11.30
N TYR A 177 6.44 -9.37 10.12
CA TYR A 177 6.59 -10.79 9.81
C TYR A 177 8.07 -11.19 9.70
N LEU A 178 8.86 -10.45 8.91
CA LEU A 178 10.29 -10.69 8.83
C LEU A 178 11.00 -10.47 10.16
N ALA A 179 10.59 -9.50 10.98
CA ALA A 179 11.16 -9.27 12.30
C ALA A 179 10.81 -10.36 13.33
N GLY A 180 9.86 -11.26 13.03
CA GLY A 180 9.39 -12.30 13.95
C GLY A 180 8.39 -11.80 15.00
N LYS A 181 7.73 -10.67 14.73
CA LYS A 181 6.73 -10.05 15.62
C LYS A 181 5.29 -10.34 15.20
N ALA A 182 5.06 -10.75 13.95
CA ALA A 182 3.77 -11.19 13.44
C ALA A 182 3.78 -12.69 13.10
N PRO A 183 2.71 -13.44 13.42
CA PRO A 183 2.56 -14.82 12.97
C PRO A 183 2.27 -14.89 11.47
N SER A 184 2.54 -16.04 10.83
CA SER A 184 2.29 -16.26 9.40
C SER A 184 0.85 -16.04 8.98
N ASP A 185 -0.10 -16.32 9.88
CA ASP A 185 -1.54 -16.26 9.59
C ASP A 185 -2.05 -14.82 9.41
N TRP A 186 -1.25 -13.81 9.78
CA TRP A 186 -1.57 -12.40 9.54
C TRP A 186 -1.19 -11.93 8.13
N VAL A 187 -0.37 -12.71 7.41
CA VAL A 187 0.21 -12.27 6.13
C VAL A 187 -0.78 -12.37 4.96
N PRO A 188 -1.61 -13.42 4.81
CA PRO A 188 -2.65 -13.44 3.77
C PRO A 188 -3.67 -12.31 3.97
N LEU A 189 -4.02 -11.59 2.90
CA LEU A 189 -5.07 -10.55 2.97
C LEU A 189 -6.43 -11.13 3.36
N HIS A 190 -6.73 -12.32 2.85
CA HIS A 190 -7.88 -13.12 3.26
C HIS A 190 -7.56 -14.61 3.17
N GLY A 191 -8.21 -15.40 4.02
CA GLY A 191 -8.19 -16.86 3.93
C GLY A 191 -8.99 -17.40 2.72
N ALA A 192 -8.73 -18.66 2.34
CA ALA A 192 -9.33 -19.32 1.17
C ALA A 192 -10.86 -19.21 1.09
N SER A 193 -11.55 -19.20 2.23
CA SER A 193 -13.02 -19.09 2.28
C SER A 193 -13.57 -17.78 1.71
N PHE A 194 -12.78 -16.70 1.69
CA PHE A 194 -13.19 -15.43 1.08
C PHE A 194 -13.43 -15.60 -0.42
N TYR A 195 -12.49 -16.21 -1.13
CA TYR A 195 -12.57 -16.39 -2.59
C TYR A 195 -13.74 -17.29 -2.96
N ALA A 196 -13.93 -18.41 -2.25
CA ALA A 196 -15.06 -19.30 -2.47
C ALA A 196 -16.42 -18.63 -2.20
N LYS A 197 -16.56 -17.89 -1.08
CA LYS A 197 -17.81 -17.18 -0.75
C LYS A 197 -18.15 -16.05 -1.73
N ASN A 198 -17.15 -15.48 -2.37
CA ASN A 198 -17.30 -14.43 -3.36
C ASN A 198 -17.23 -14.94 -4.79
N ASP A 199 -17.25 -16.26 -5.04
CA ASP A 199 -17.18 -16.85 -6.39
C ASP A 199 -16.01 -16.29 -7.23
N ILE A 200 -14.83 -16.20 -6.62
CA ILE A 200 -13.59 -15.80 -7.30
C ILE A 200 -12.76 -17.07 -7.54
N ASP A 201 -12.56 -17.44 -8.80
CA ASP A 201 -11.69 -18.55 -9.20
C ASP A 201 -10.23 -18.09 -9.10
N LEU A 202 -9.61 -18.30 -7.94
CA LEU A 202 -8.20 -18.02 -7.70
C LEU A 202 -7.35 -19.25 -8.05
N ARG A 203 -6.52 -19.13 -9.10
CA ARG A 203 -5.56 -20.15 -9.50
C ARG A 203 -4.13 -19.70 -9.20
N LEU A 204 -3.53 -20.39 -8.23
CA LEU A 204 -2.15 -20.18 -7.80
C LEU A 204 -1.19 -21.01 -8.65
N LYS A 205 0.12 -20.70 -8.58
CA LYS A 205 1.17 -21.37 -9.37
C LYS A 205 0.86 -21.46 -10.86
N THR A 206 0.11 -20.48 -11.38
CA THR A 206 -0.43 -20.48 -12.74
C THR A 206 0.22 -19.35 -13.53
N ASN A 207 1.16 -19.72 -14.40
CA ASN A 207 1.85 -18.77 -15.26
C ASN A 207 1.02 -18.52 -16.54
N VAL A 208 0.90 -17.24 -16.90
CA VAL A 208 0.38 -16.82 -18.21
C VAL A 208 1.55 -16.70 -19.18
N ALA A 209 1.43 -17.31 -20.34
CA ALA A 209 2.46 -17.31 -21.38
C ALA A 209 2.23 -16.24 -22.45
N ASP A 210 0.96 -15.98 -22.78
CA ASP A 210 0.56 -15.05 -23.83
C ASP A 210 -0.86 -14.49 -23.66
N ILE A 211 -1.18 -13.44 -24.43
CA ILE A 211 -2.53 -12.85 -24.52
C ILE A 211 -2.89 -12.75 -26.00
N ASP A 212 -3.88 -13.54 -26.43
CA ASP A 212 -4.46 -13.39 -27.77
C ASP A 212 -5.54 -12.31 -27.74
N VAL A 213 -5.12 -11.10 -28.09
CA VAL A 213 -5.99 -9.93 -28.16
C VAL A 213 -7.12 -10.10 -29.19
N ARG A 214 -6.91 -10.88 -30.26
CA ARG A 214 -7.90 -11.04 -31.34
C ARG A 214 -9.03 -11.96 -30.93
N SER A 215 -8.72 -13.07 -30.27
CA SER A 215 -9.73 -14.00 -29.77
C SER A 215 -10.29 -13.60 -28.40
N GLY A 216 -9.61 -12.70 -27.68
CA GLY A 216 -9.99 -12.30 -26.32
C GLY A 216 -9.68 -13.41 -25.32
N GLU A 217 -8.49 -14.03 -25.44
CA GLU A 217 -8.10 -15.18 -24.61
C GLU A 217 -6.73 -14.97 -23.97
N VAL A 218 -6.60 -15.45 -22.73
CA VAL A 218 -5.32 -15.61 -22.04
C VAL A 218 -4.82 -17.04 -22.28
N VAL A 219 -3.56 -17.18 -22.66
CA VAL A 219 -2.90 -18.49 -22.87
C VAL A 219 -2.04 -18.81 -21.66
N LEU A 220 -2.40 -19.87 -20.94
CA LEU A 220 -1.61 -20.36 -19.80
C LEU A 220 -0.37 -21.11 -20.28
N ALA A 221 0.63 -21.25 -19.40
CA ALA A 221 1.88 -21.93 -19.72
C ALA A 221 1.71 -23.43 -20.07
N ASP A 222 0.62 -24.06 -19.65
CA ASP A 222 0.26 -25.44 -20.02
C ASP A 222 -0.53 -25.53 -21.34
N GLY A 223 -0.78 -24.41 -22.00
CA GLY A 223 -1.56 -24.31 -23.24
C GLY A 223 -3.07 -24.16 -23.03
N THR A 224 -3.56 -24.18 -21.79
CA THR A 224 -4.97 -23.92 -21.50
C THR A 224 -5.35 -22.49 -21.91
N LEU A 225 -6.54 -22.33 -22.48
CA LEU A 225 -7.08 -21.04 -22.89
C LEU A 225 -8.15 -20.56 -21.89
N ALA A 226 -8.13 -19.27 -21.57
CA ALA A 226 -9.12 -18.61 -20.73
C ALA A 226 -9.67 -17.35 -21.43
N ALA A 227 -10.89 -17.43 -21.92
CA ALA A 227 -11.58 -16.30 -22.56
C ALA A 227 -11.95 -15.19 -21.56
N TYR A 228 -11.84 -13.94 -22.00
CA TYR A 228 -12.19 -12.76 -21.24
C TYR A 228 -12.99 -11.76 -22.10
N ASP A 229 -13.93 -11.06 -21.45
CA ASP A 229 -14.54 -9.85 -22.01
C ASP A 229 -13.85 -8.59 -21.46
N ARG A 230 -13.21 -8.71 -20.28
CA ARG A 230 -12.36 -7.69 -19.65
C ARG A 230 -11.11 -8.35 -19.06
N LEU A 231 -9.96 -7.74 -19.29
CA LEU A 231 -8.66 -8.22 -18.79
C LEU A 231 -8.00 -7.16 -17.92
N LEU A 232 -7.50 -7.56 -16.75
CA LEU A 232 -6.61 -6.73 -15.92
C LEU A 232 -5.19 -7.29 -15.90
N LEU A 233 -4.23 -6.47 -16.31
CA LEU A 233 -2.80 -6.71 -16.08
C LEU A 233 -2.39 -6.10 -14.74
N ALA A 234 -2.28 -6.94 -13.72
CA ALA A 234 -1.84 -6.60 -12.37
C ALA A 234 -0.55 -7.38 -11.99
N THR A 235 0.32 -7.64 -12.97
CA THR A 235 1.55 -8.44 -12.82
C THR A 235 2.62 -7.76 -11.98
N GLY A 236 2.48 -6.46 -11.73
CA GLY A 236 3.36 -5.66 -10.89
C GLY A 236 4.81 -5.66 -11.37
N ALA A 237 5.74 -5.71 -10.41
CA ALA A 237 7.18 -5.69 -10.64
C ALA A 237 7.90 -6.91 -10.03
N GLU A 238 9.12 -7.15 -10.49
CA GLU A 238 10.04 -8.19 -10.00
C GLU A 238 11.38 -7.59 -9.55
N PRO A 239 12.06 -8.18 -8.54
CA PRO A 239 13.37 -7.73 -8.09
C PRO A 239 14.41 -7.72 -9.21
N VAL A 240 15.22 -6.66 -9.25
CA VAL A 240 16.44 -6.66 -10.05
C VAL A 240 17.41 -7.68 -9.44
N ARG A 241 17.90 -8.61 -10.28
CA ARG A 241 18.87 -9.62 -9.87
C ARG A 241 20.29 -9.06 -9.96
N LEU A 242 21.15 -9.49 -9.04
CA LEU A 242 22.59 -9.23 -9.12
C LEU A 242 23.17 -9.95 -10.34
N THR A 243 24.15 -9.32 -10.98
CA THR A 243 24.84 -9.84 -12.18
C THR A 243 26.34 -10.06 -11.97
N ILE A 244 26.77 -10.06 -10.71
CA ILE A 244 28.17 -10.29 -10.31
C ILE A 244 28.46 -11.80 -10.15
N PRO A 245 29.72 -12.24 -10.26
CA PRO A 245 30.10 -13.62 -9.95
C PRO A 245 29.61 -14.05 -8.55
N GLY A 246 28.97 -15.22 -8.46
CA GLY A 246 28.42 -15.77 -7.22
C GLY A 246 27.06 -15.21 -6.78
N ALA A 247 26.41 -14.39 -7.60
CA ALA A 247 25.05 -13.88 -7.33
C ALA A 247 23.97 -14.98 -7.22
N ASP A 248 24.24 -16.18 -7.72
CA ASP A 248 23.35 -17.35 -7.72
C ASP A 248 23.60 -18.30 -6.53
N GLN A 249 24.49 -17.94 -5.61
CA GLN A 249 24.76 -18.75 -4.42
C GLN A 249 23.51 -18.89 -3.53
N PRO A 250 23.32 -20.04 -2.85
CA PRO A 250 22.06 -20.39 -2.18
C PRO A 250 21.72 -19.57 -0.92
N HIS A 251 22.64 -18.72 -0.46
CA HIS A 251 22.44 -17.80 0.66
C HIS A 251 22.22 -16.34 0.19
N VAL A 252 22.18 -16.11 -1.12
CA VAL A 252 21.83 -14.84 -1.76
C VAL A 252 20.35 -14.84 -2.09
N HIS A 253 19.60 -13.94 -1.48
CA HIS A 253 18.15 -13.85 -1.61
C HIS A 253 17.72 -12.46 -2.09
N THR A 254 16.53 -12.41 -2.67
CA THR A 254 15.75 -11.17 -2.86
C THR A 254 14.50 -11.28 -1.99
N LEU A 255 13.91 -10.17 -1.60
CA LEU A 255 12.62 -10.17 -0.89
C LEU A 255 11.53 -9.57 -1.77
N ARG A 256 10.60 -10.40 -2.27
CA ARG A 256 9.38 -9.95 -2.94
C ARG A 256 8.17 -10.75 -2.53
N SER A 257 8.25 -12.07 -2.60
CA SER A 257 7.13 -13.00 -2.35
C SER A 257 7.07 -13.46 -0.90
N PHE A 258 5.95 -14.07 -0.51
CA PHE A 258 5.84 -14.73 0.80
C PHE A 258 6.89 -15.85 0.95
N ALA A 259 7.12 -16.62 -0.12
CA ALA A 259 8.13 -17.68 -0.15
C ALA A 259 9.56 -17.14 0.03
N ASP A 260 9.88 -15.99 -0.56
CA ASP A 260 11.17 -15.31 -0.34
C ASP A 260 11.35 -14.96 1.15
N CYS A 261 10.32 -14.36 1.74
CA CYS A 261 10.34 -13.97 3.16
C CYS A 261 10.49 -15.20 4.07
N SER A 262 9.72 -16.26 3.85
CA SER A 262 9.84 -17.50 4.63
C SER A 262 11.24 -18.10 4.51
N THR A 263 11.83 -18.09 3.32
CA THR A 263 13.22 -18.56 3.11
C THR A 263 14.22 -17.74 3.90
N ILE A 264 14.10 -16.41 3.87
CA ILE A 264 14.98 -15.50 4.63
C ILE A 264 14.80 -15.73 6.14
N ILE A 265 13.56 -15.87 6.63
CA ILE A 265 13.26 -16.16 8.04
C ILE A 265 13.90 -17.49 8.47
N ASP A 266 13.83 -18.52 7.63
CA ASP A 266 14.43 -19.82 7.92
C ASP A 266 15.96 -19.75 8.00
N ARG A 267 16.60 -19.01 7.09
CA ARG A 267 18.05 -18.75 7.15
C ARG A 267 18.44 -17.92 8.37
N ALA A 268 17.62 -16.93 8.72
CA ALA A 268 17.83 -16.07 9.89
C ALA A 268 17.81 -16.83 11.23
N LYS A 269 17.30 -18.07 11.29
CA LYS A 269 17.34 -18.89 12.52
C LYS A 269 18.76 -19.29 12.93
N THR A 270 19.69 -19.40 11.97
CA THR A 270 21.06 -19.85 12.22
C THR A 270 22.13 -18.82 11.81
N ALA A 271 21.75 -17.79 11.05
CA ALA A 271 22.65 -16.72 10.65
C ALA A 271 23.09 -15.87 11.86
N ARG A 272 24.37 -15.51 11.90
CA ARG A 272 24.93 -14.56 12.87
C ARG A 272 25.20 -13.21 12.23
N SER A 273 25.54 -13.18 10.95
CA SER A 273 25.74 -11.95 10.17
C SER A 273 25.01 -11.98 8.83
N ALA A 274 24.61 -10.79 8.38
CA ALA A 274 23.95 -10.58 7.10
C ALA A 274 24.50 -9.34 6.37
N ILE A 275 24.54 -9.40 5.05
CA ILE A 275 24.79 -8.25 4.18
C ILE A 275 23.50 -7.93 3.41
N VAL A 276 23.04 -6.69 3.54
CA VAL A 276 21.97 -6.15 2.72
C VAL A 276 22.60 -5.29 1.62
N LEU A 277 22.30 -5.63 0.37
CA LEU A 277 22.78 -4.88 -0.80
C LEU A 277 21.67 -3.92 -1.25
N GLY A 278 21.86 -2.63 -1.01
CA GLY A 278 20.92 -1.56 -1.32
C GLY A 278 20.39 -0.85 -0.06
N ALA A 279 20.44 0.49 -0.07
CA ALA A 279 19.99 1.36 1.02
C ALA A 279 18.69 2.12 0.69
N SER A 280 17.75 1.43 0.03
CA SER A 280 16.39 1.92 -0.24
C SER A 280 15.40 1.48 0.85
N PHE A 281 14.12 1.83 0.74
CA PHE A 281 13.08 1.47 1.71
C PHE A 281 13.12 -0.02 2.09
N ILE A 282 12.98 -0.92 1.13
CA ILE A 282 12.93 -2.37 1.41
C ILE A 282 14.26 -2.88 1.98
N GLY A 283 15.40 -2.43 1.45
CA GLY A 283 16.71 -2.83 1.98
C GLY A 283 16.87 -2.44 3.45
N LEU A 284 16.50 -1.21 3.80
CA LEU A 284 16.60 -0.75 5.18
C LEU A 284 15.53 -1.36 6.10
N GLU A 285 14.33 -1.64 5.63
CA GLU A 285 13.34 -2.41 6.40
C GLU A 285 13.85 -3.83 6.69
N VAL A 286 14.45 -4.50 5.71
CA VAL A 286 15.10 -5.80 5.91
C VAL A 286 16.24 -5.69 6.93
N ALA A 287 17.09 -4.68 6.83
CA ALA A 287 18.19 -4.46 7.78
C ALA A 287 17.66 -4.32 9.21
N ALA A 288 16.64 -3.47 9.41
CA ALA A 288 15.99 -3.30 10.72
C ALA A 288 15.36 -4.60 11.24
N SER A 289 14.69 -5.37 10.38
CA SER A 289 14.05 -6.64 10.76
C SER A 289 15.07 -7.73 11.11
N LEU A 290 16.22 -7.79 10.43
CA LEU A 290 17.31 -8.71 10.77
C LEU A 290 18.01 -8.27 12.07
N ARG A 291 18.19 -6.97 12.31
CA ARG A 291 18.66 -6.45 13.60
C ARG A 291 17.72 -6.81 14.75
N ALA A 292 16.40 -6.76 14.54
CA ALA A 292 15.41 -7.20 15.52
C ALA A 292 15.52 -8.70 15.88
N ARG A 293 16.15 -9.51 15.02
CA ARG A 293 16.50 -10.91 15.27
C ARG A 293 17.89 -11.10 15.89
N ASN A 294 18.55 -10.02 16.31
CA ASN A 294 19.91 -10.03 16.86
C ASN A 294 21.01 -10.48 15.88
N ILE A 295 20.80 -10.30 14.57
CA ILE A 295 21.79 -10.59 13.53
C ILE A 295 22.68 -9.35 13.32
N GLU A 296 24.00 -9.52 13.15
CA GLU A 296 24.90 -8.45 12.73
C GLU A 296 24.59 -8.05 11.28
N VAL A 297 24.40 -6.76 10.98
CA VAL A 297 23.95 -6.33 9.66
C VAL A 297 24.90 -5.28 9.08
N HIS A 298 25.42 -5.58 7.89
CA HIS A 298 26.07 -4.62 7.03
C HIS A 298 25.13 -4.19 5.90
N VAL A 299 25.09 -2.89 5.59
CA VAL A 299 24.39 -2.38 4.41
C VAL A 299 25.42 -1.84 3.43
N VAL A 300 25.41 -2.33 2.20
CA VAL A 300 26.30 -1.85 1.11
C VAL A 300 25.45 -1.16 0.06
N ALA A 301 25.81 0.05 -0.33
CA ALA A 301 25.07 0.80 -1.36
C ALA A 301 25.98 1.79 -2.12
N PRO A 302 25.70 2.02 -3.42
CA PRO A 302 26.49 2.94 -4.23
C PRO A 302 26.25 4.41 -3.88
N ASP A 303 25.11 4.72 -3.29
CA ASP A 303 24.72 6.10 -2.94
C ASP A 303 25.54 6.63 -1.75
N GLU A 304 25.75 7.95 -1.73
CA GLU A 304 26.37 8.65 -0.61
C GLU A 304 25.51 8.64 0.66
N ARG A 305 24.19 8.66 0.47
CA ARG A 305 23.19 8.66 1.53
C ARG A 305 22.03 7.75 1.15
N PRO A 306 21.43 7.05 2.11
CA PRO A 306 20.19 6.33 1.89
C PRO A 306 19.08 7.27 1.39
N MET A 307 18.36 6.86 0.34
CA MET A 307 17.11 7.49 -0.11
C MET A 307 17.17 9.01 -0.42
N GLU A 308 18.35 9.60 -0.62
CA GLU A 308 18.50 11.04 -0.90
C GLU A 308 17.71 11.47 -2.14
N ARG A 309 17.64 10.61 -3.16
CA ARG A 309 16.87 10.86 -4.40
C ARG A 309 15.36 10.92 -4.22
N VAL A 310 14.83 10.53 -3.06
CA VAL A 310 13.40 10.51 -2.75
C VAL A 310 13.05 11.46 -1.60
N LEU A 311 13.89 11.47 -0.55
CA LEU A 311 13.63 12.16 0.70
C LEU A 311 14.53 13.39 0.93
N GLY A 312 15.51 13.62 0.06
CA GLY A 312 16.51 14.66 0.22
C GLY A 312 17.63 14.30 1.22
N PRO A 313 18.69 15.11 1.26
CA PRO A 313 19.91 14.78 2.00
C PRO A 313 19.72 14.74 3.52
N GLN A 314 18.98 15.70 4.09
CA GLN A 314 18.75 15.77 5.54
C GLN A 314 18.01 14.54 6.07
N MET A 315 17.01 14.05 5.32
CA MET A 315 16.34 12.82 5.69
C MET A 315 17.23 11.59 5.49
N GLY A 316 18.01 11.55 4.43
CA GLY A 316 18.97 10.47 4.21
C GLY A 316 19.99 10.34 5.35
N ASP A 317 20.50 11.47 5.84
CA ASP A 317 21.43 11.52 6.98
C ASP A 317 20.76 11.05 8.28
N PHE A 318 19.53 11.50 8.56
CA PHE A 318 18.76 11.03 9.71
C PHE A 318 18.51 9.52 9.67
N ILE A 319 18.07 9.00 8.51
CA ILE A 319 17.77 7.57 8.34
C ILE A 319 19.03 6.75 8.55
N ARG A 320 20.15 7.17 7.97
CA ARG A 320 21.45 6.54 8.20
C ARG A 320 21.77 6.48 9.69
N SER A 321 21.73 7.62 10.38
CA SER A 321 22.03 7.71 11.82
C SER A 321 21.10 6.83 12.66
N LEU A 322 19.81 6.77 12.33
CA LEU A 322 18.84 5.91 13.01
C LEU A 322 19.21 4.42 12.91
N HIS A 323 19.64 3.96 11.73
CA HIS A 323 20.08 2.58 11.53
C HIS A 323 21.43 2.28 12.20
N GLU A 324 22.38 3.21 12.15
CA GLU A 324 23.68 3.10 12.84
C GLU A 324 23.50 3.00 14.37
N GLN A 325 22.60 3.80 14.95
CA GLN A 325 22.25 3.73 16.38
C GLN A 325 21.67 2.36 16.79
N ASN A 326 21.07 1.65 15.85
CA ASN A 326 20.54 0.29 16.04
C ASN A 326 21.55 -0.81 15.63
N GLY A 327 22.80 -0.44 15.36
CA GLY A 327 23.92 -1.34 15.12
C GLY A 327 24.04 -1.85 13.68
N VAL A 328 23.43 -1.17 12.71
CA VAL A 328 23.74 -1.40 11.28
C VAL A 328 25.07 -0.73 10.95
N VAL A 329 25.92 -1.42 10.20
CA VAL A 329 27.19 -0.86 9.68
C VAL A 329 27.05 -0.56 8.19
N PHE A 330 27.19 0.70 7.82
CA PHE A 330 27.06 1.12 6.43
C PHE A 330 28.40 1.15 5.68
N HIS A 331 28.37 0.65 4.45
CA HIS A 331 29.42 0.74 3.44
C HIS A 331 28.83 1.48 2.22
N LEU A 332 28.78 2.81 2.32
CA LEU A 332 28.23 3.70 1.28
C LEU A 332 29.30 4.07 0.25
N LYS A 333 28.86 4.50 -0.93
CA LYS A 333 29.74 4.70 -2.10
C LYS A 333 30.52 3.43 -2.46
N ASP A 334 29.92 2.27 -2.21
CA ASP A 334 30.54 0.96 -2.45
C ASP A 334 29.53 -0.02 -3.04
N THR A 335 30.02 -1.05 -3.70
CA THR A 335 29.21 -2.08 -4.36
C THR A 335 29.85 -3.45 -4.23
N ALA A 336 29.05 -4.50 -4.12
CA ALA A 336 29.55 -5.86 -4.21
C ALA A 336 30.01 -6.15 -5.65
N THR A 337 31.21 -6.70 -5.81
CA THR A 337 31.82 -7.04 -7.11
C THR A 337 31.95 -8.54 -7.33
N GLY A 338 31.89 -9.35 -6.26
CA GLY A 338 31.86 -10.80 -6.32
C GLY A 338 31.50 -11.44 -4.98
N ILE A 339 30.96 -12.66 -5.03
CA ILE A 339 30.60 -13.46 -3.86
C ILE A 339 31.26 -14.84 -4.01
N ASP A 340 32.11 -15.23 -3.06
CA ASP A 340 32.77 -16.55 -3.03
C ASP A 340 32.61 -17.18 -1.64
N GLY A 341 31.90 -18.31 -1.59
CA GLY A 341 31.40 -18.85 -0.32
C GLY A 341 30.66 -17.77 0.48
N ALA A 342 31.06 -17.56 1.73
CA ALA A 342 30.49 -16.52 2.62
C ALA A 342 31.12 -15.13 2.43
N SER A 343 32.15 -15.00 1.58
CA SER A 343 32.90 -13.75 1.40
C SER A 343 32.30 -12.91 0.29
N VAL A 344 32.13 -11.61 0.55
CA VAL A 344 31.65 -10.62 -0.42
C VAL A 344 32.75 -9.59 -0.64
N GLN A 345 33.27 -9.55 -1.87
CA GLN A 345 34.24 -8.56 -2.30
C GLN A 345 33.51 -7.26 -2.65
N LEU A 346 33.99 -6.15 -2.10
CA LEU A 346 33.49 -4.82 -2.43
C LEU A 346 34.40 -4.11 -3.44
N SER A 347 33.89 -3.05 -4.06
CA SER A 347 34.62 -2.22 -5.02
C SER A 347 35.72 -1.37 -4.39
N SER A 348 35.69 -1.20 -3.06
CA SER A 348 36.76 -0.59 -2.25
C SER A 348 37.91 -1.53 -1.89
N ASP A 349 37.92 -2.76 -2.43
CA ASP A 349 38.79 -3.87 -2.05
C ASP A 349 38.52 -4.46 -0.65
N LEU A 350 37.59 -3.91 0.13
CA LEU A 350 37.14 -4.51 1.39
C LEU A 350 36.44 -5.86 1.14
N VAL A 351 36.72 -6.85 2.00
CA VAL A 351 36.04 -8.15 2.00
C VAL A 351 35.20 -8.26 3.26
N LEU A 352 33.89 -8.46 3.09
CA LEU A 352 32.97 -8.77 4.16
C LEU A 352 32.68 -10.26 4.21
N THR A 353 32.24 -10.78 5.35
CA THR A 353 31.79 -12.18 5.49
C THR A 353 30.38 -12.21 6.07
N ALA A 354 29.47 -12.94 5.43
CA ALA A 354 28.09 -13.07 5.89
C ALA A 354 27.51 -14.47 5.70
N ASP A 355 26.64 -14.87 6.62
CA ASP A 355 25.87 -16.12 6.52
C ASP A 355 24.64 -15.97 5.61
N LEU A 356 24.20 -14.73 5.39
CA LEU A 356 22.99 -14.37 4.66
C LEU A 356 23.21 -13.09 3.83
N ILE A 357 22.79 -13.09 2.57
CA ILE A 357 22.82 -11.90 1.72
C ILE A 357 21.41 -11.60 1.22
N VAL A 358 20.94 -10.37 1.36
CA VAL A 358 19.65 -9.92 0.81
C VAL A 358 19.86 -8.75 -0.15
N ALA A 359 19.53 -8.96 -1.41
CA ALA A 359 19.61 -7.95 -2.47
C ALA A 359 18.29 -7.17 -2.57
N GLY A 360 18.36 -5.87 -2.26
CA GLY A 360 17.28 -4.88 -2.34
C GLY A 360 17.67 -3.72 -3.27
N ILE A 361 18.12 -4.04 -4.48
CA ILE A 361 18.69 -3.10 -5.47
C ILE A 361 17.67 -2.56 -6.48
N GLY A 362 16.38 -2.53 -6.09
CA GLY A 362 15.27 -2.06 -6.91
C GLY A 362 14.49 -3.17 -7.60
N VAL A 363 13.45 -2.77 -8.32
CA VAL A 363 12.54 -3.66 -9.07
C VAL A 363 12.38 -3.18 -10.51
N ARG A 364 11.86 -4.05 -11.38
CA ARG A 364 11.46 -3.72 -12.75
C ARG A 364 10.03 -4.19 -13.02
N PRO A 365 9.21 -3.43 -13.76
CA PRO A 365 7.85 -3.85 -14.10
C PRO A 365 7.87 -5.10 -15.00
N ARG A 366 6.91 -6.02 -14.81
CA ARG A 366 6.82 -7.28 -15.59
C ARG A 366 6.11 -7.07 -16.93
N LEU A 367 6.83 -6.51 -17.91
CA LEU A 367 6.25 -6.04 -19.18
C LEU A 367 6.09 -7.11 -20.27
N GLY A 368 6.68 -8.30 -20.11
CA GLY A 368 6.78 -9.29 -21.20
C GLY A 368 5.44 -9.72 -21.81
N LEU A 369 4.37 -9.86 -21.02
CA LEU A 369 3.04 -10.16 -21.54
C LEU A 369 2.45 -9.00 -22.35
N ALA A 370 2.57 -7.79 -21.82
CA ALA A 370 2.05 -6.59 -22.47
C ALA A 370 2.78 -6.29 -23.79
N GLU A 371 4.10 -6.53 -23.83
CA GLU A 371 4.91 -6.40 -25.04
C GLU A 371 4.45 -7.35 -26.14
N LYS A 372 4.31 -8.66 -25.82
CA LYS A 372 3.80 -9.67 -26.77
C LYS A 372 2.39 -9.36 -27.27
N ALA A 373 1.53 -8.85 -26.38
CA ALA A 373 0.18 -8.43 -26.71
C ALA A 373 0.11 -7.14 -27.55
N GLY A 374 1.27 -6.50 -27.85
CA GLY A 374 1.33 -5.29 -28.66
C GLY A 374 0.82 -4.02 -27.94
N LEU A 375 0.81 -4.03 -26.60
CA LEU A 375 0.39 -2.87 -25.82
C LEU A 375 1.44 -1.76 -25.87
N ARG A 376 1.01 -0.50 -25.75
CA ARG A 376 1.92 0.64 -25.66
C ARG A 376 2.68 0.62 -24.33
N LEU A 377 4.01 0.68 -24.41
CA LEU A 377 4.89 0.68 -23.24
C LEU A 377 5.74 1.96 -23.16
N ASP A 378 6.00 2.43 -21.93
CA ASP A 378 7.03 3.40 -21.60
C ASP A 378 7.42 3.19 -20.13
N ARG A 379 8.50 2.44 -19.88
CA ARG A 379 8.95 2.07 -18.51
C ARG A 379 7.81 1.53 -17.63
N GLY A 380 6.82 0.87 -18.24
CA GLY A 380 5.49 0.58 -17.68
C GLY A 380 4.49 0.34 -18.82
N VAL A 381 3.34 -0.26 -18.52
CA VAL A 381 2.21 -0.32 -19.45
C VAL A 381 1.51 1.03 -19.43
N MET A 382 1.48 1.71 -20.57
CA MET A 382 0.80 2.99 -20.69
C MET A 382 -0.71 2.78 -20.63
N VAL A 383 -1.36 3.52 -19.72
CA VAL A 383 -2.81 3.56 -19.59
C VAL A 383 -3.34 4.98 -19.70
N ASP A 384 -4.63 5.12 -19.97
CA ASP A 384 -5.32 6.40 -19.91
C ASP A 384 -5.77 6.76 -18.47
N ALA A 385 -6.54 7.85 -18.34
CA ALA A 385 -7.05 8.30 -17.04
C ALA A 385 -8.05 7.31 -16.40
N PHE A 386 -8.57 6.33 -17.14
CA PHE A 386 -9.47 5.29 -16.68
C PHE A 386 -8.75 3.95 -16.47
N LEU A 387 -7.42 3.95 -16.55
CA LEU A 387 -6.55 2.78 -16.43
C LEU A 387 -6.71 1.76 -17.56
N GLU A 388 -7.33 2.15 -18.68
CA GLU A 388 -7.44 1.33 -19.89
C GLU A 388 -6.16 1.47 -20.74
N THR A 389 -5.69 0.36 -21.30
CA THR A 389 -4.47 0.31 -22.11
C THR A 389 -4.74 0.80 -23.55
N SER A 390 -3.74 0.72 -24.43
CA SER A 390 -3.94 1.00 -25.86
C SER A 390 -4.88 0.03 -26.59
N VAL A 391 -5.31 -1.05 -25.93
CA VAL A 391 -6.27 -2.02 -26.46
C VAL A 391 -7.55 -1.97 -25.62
N PRO A 392 -8.70 -1.65 -26.22
CA PRO A 392 -9.97 -1.60 -25.50
C PRO A 392 -10.31 -2.91 -24.79
N GLY A 393 -10.84 -2.81 -23.57
CA GLY A 393 -11.19 -3.94 -22.71
C GLY A 393 -10.01 -4.53 -21.93
N ILE A 394 -8.78 -4.05 -22.15
CA ILE A 394 -7.59 -4.45 -21.39
C ILE A 394 -7.14 -3.27 -20.53
N PHE A 395 -7.00 -3.50 -19.22
CA PHE A 395 -6.62 -2.52 -18.21
C PHE A 395 -5.27 -2.91 -17.59
N ALA A 396 -4.59 -1.96 -16.96
CA ALA A 396 -3.41 -2.23 -16.12
C ALA A 396 -3.44 -1.44 -14.82
N ALA A 397 -3.00 -2.05 -13.71
CA ALA A 397 -2.99 -1.43 -12.39
C ALA A 397 -1.82 -1.92 -11.51
N GLY A 398 -1.41 -1.08 -10.56
CA GLY A 398 -0.27 -1.33 -9.66
C GLY A 398 1.07 -1.02 -10.29
N ASP A 399 2.15 -1.63 -9.78
CA ASP A 399 3.54 -1.29 -10.15
C ASP A 399 3.84 -1.34 -11.66
N ILE A 400 3.01 -2.03 -12.45
CA ILE A 400 3.15 -2.14 -13.91
C ILE A 400 2.59 -0.93 -14.66
N ALA A 401 1.59 -0.23 -14.11
CA ALA A 401 0.82 0.79 -14.81
C ALA A 401 1.53 2.14 -14.79
N ARG A 402 1.61 2.78 -15.95
CA ARG A 402 2.07 4.16 -16.11
C ARG A 402 0.92 5.02 -16.60
N TRP A 403 0.44 5.93 -15.75
CA TRP A 403 -0.79 6.69 -15.96
C TRP A 403 -0.53 8.20 -16.07
N PRO A 404 -1.44 8.96 -16.71
CA PRO A 404 -1.41 10.42 -16.72
C PRO A 404 -1.82 10.94 -15.35
N ASP A 405 -0.85 11.33 -14.52
CA ASP A 405 -1.11 11.83 -13.18
C ASP A 405 -1.53 13.30 -13.23
N PRO A 406 -2.75 13.63 -12.75
CA PRO A 406 -3.26 14.98 -12.88
C PRO A 406 -2.58 15.95 -11.90
N HIS A 407 -1.93 15.43 -10.85
CA HIS A 407 -1.25 16.25 -9.86
C HIS A 407 0.08 16.79 -10.40
N THR A 408 0.89 15.94 -11.02
CA THR A 408 2.17 16.34 -11.63
C THR A 408 2.01 16.87 -13.06
N GLY A 409 0.95 16.48 -13.77
CA GLY A 409 0.78 16.74 -15.21
C GLY A 409 1.69 15.88 -16.10
N GLU A 410 2.38 14.91 -15.51
CA GLU A 410 3.29 13.98 -16.19
C GLU A 410 2.69 12.56 -16.21
N ASN A 411 3.23 11.70 -17.07
CA ASN A 411 2.93 10.28 -16.99
C ASN A 411 3.89 9.64 -15.97
N ILE A 412 3.36 9.10 -14.89
CA ILE A 412 4.17 8.55 -13.79
C ILE A 412 3.87 7.07 -13.56
N ARG A 413 4.80 6.39 -12.89
CA ARG A 413 4.65 5.02 -12.40
C ARG A 413 5.15 4.97 -10.98
N VAL A 414 4.37 4.39 -10.09
CA VAL A 414 4.65 4.37 -8.65
C VAL A 414 4.50 2.94 -8.14
N GLU A 415 5.46 2.51 -7.31
CA GLU A 415 5.61 1.14 -6.83
C GLU A 415 5.18 1.02 -5.36
N HIS A 416 3.94 1.39 -5.07
CA HIS A 416 3.44 1.45 -3.70
C HIS A 416 2.10 0.76 -3.50
N TRP A 417 1.96 0.18 -2.30
CA TRP A 417 0.85 -0.68 -1.91
C TRP A 417 -0.51 0.00 -2.07
N VAL A 418 -0.69 1.17 -1.46
CA VAL A 418 -1.97 1.91 -1.51
C VAL A 418 -2.31 2.35 -2.93
N VAL A 419 -1.32 2.78 -3.71
CA VAL A 419 -1.52 3.12 -5.14
C VAL A 419 -2.04 1.91 -5.91
N ALA A 420 -1.44 0.73 -5.71
CA ALA A 420 -1.85 -0.48 -6.38
C ALA A 420 -3.30 -0.87 -6.04
N GLU A 421 -3.68 -0.82 -4.76
CA GLU A 421 -5.06 -1.13 -4.34
C GLU A 421 -6.07 -0.12 -4.90
N ARG A 422 -5.77 1.19 -4.81
CA ARG A 422 -6.65 2.25 -5.32
C ARG A 422 -6.80 2.17 -6.84
N GLN A 423 -5.73 1.85 -7.57
CA GLN A 423 -5.80 1.60 -9.01
C GLN A 423 -6.61 0.34 -9.33
N GLY A 424 -6.42 -0.75 -8.58
CA GLY A 424 -7.21 -1.98 -8.74
C GLY A 424 -8.72 -1.74 -8.57
N GLN A 425 -9.10 -0.98 -7.53
CA GLN A 425 -10.50 -0.59 -7.31
C GLN A 425 -11.04 0.26 -8.48
N THR A 426 -10.26 1.22 -8.98
CA THR A 426 -10.68 2.09 -10.09
C THR A 426 -10.80 1.31 -11.40
N ALA A 427 -9.85 0.43 -11.70
CA ALA A 427 -9.88 -0.42 -12.89
C ALA A 427 -11.11 -1.35 -12.88
N ALA A 428 -11.47 -1.92 -11.72
CA ALA A 428 -12.69 -2.70 -11.57
C ALA A 428 -13.96 -1.88 -11.88
N LEU A 429 -14.04 -0.63 -11.42
CA LEU A 429 -15.16 0.26 -11.71
C LEU A 429 -15.27 0.56 -13.22
N ASN A 430 -14.13 0.73 -13.89
CA ASN A 430 -14.08 1.01 -15.33
C ASN A 430 -14.33 -0.22 -16.20
N MET A 431 -13.95 -1.42 -15.77
CA MET A 431 -14.37 -2.67 -16.41
C MET A 431 -15.89 -2.82 -16.42
N LEU A 432 -16.57 -2.31 -15.38
CA LEU A 432 -18.03 -2.24 -15.25
C LEU A 432 -18.65 -1.05 -15.99
N GLY A 433 -17.85 -0.25 -16.70
CA GLY A 433 -18.33 0.86 -17.53
C GLY A 433 -18.60 2.17 -16.80
N ARG A 434 -18.08 2.36 -15.57
CA ARG A 434 -18.39 3.55 -14.76
C ARG A 434 -17.68 4.83 -15.17
N GLN A 435 -16.62 4.74 -15.99
CA GLN A 435 -15.87 5.90 -16.49
C GLN A 435 -15.39 6.82 -15.35
N GLU A 436 -14.77 6.22 -14.34
CA GLU A 436 -14.17 6.88 -13.18
C GLU A 436 -12.69 7.15 -13.43
N LYS A 437 -12.30 8.42 -13.44
CA LYS A 437 -10.90 8.81 -13.61
C LYS A 437 -10.10 8.47 -12.35
N TYR A 438 -8.89 7.93 -12.51
CA TYR A 438 -7.94 7.75 -11.42
C TYR A 438 -7.27 9.08 -11.08
N THR A 439 -7.73 9.72 -10.00
CA THR A 439 -7.22 11.03 -9.53
C THR A 439 -6.65 10.98 -8.12
N ALA A 440 -6.48 9.79 -7.53
CA ALA A 440 -5.95 9.67 -6.19
C ALA A 440 -4.51 10.18 -6.11
N VAL A 441 -4.21 11.01 -5.11
CA VAL A 441 -2.85 11.43 -4.79
C VAL A 441 -2.05 10.20 -4.34
N PRO A 442 -0.85 9.95 -4.89
CA PRO A 442 -0.01 8.85 -4.44
C PRO A 442 0.31 9.00 -2.95
N PHE A 443 0.20 7.90 -2.20
CA PHE A 443 0.56 7.83 -0.80
C PHE A 443 1.27 6.51 -0.49
N PHE A 444 2.28 6.57 0.37
CA PHE A 444 2.89 5.38 0.96
C PHE A 444 3.50 5.70 2.33
N TRP A 445 3.86 4.63 3.05
CA TRP A 445 4.58 4.72 4.31
C TRP A 445 5.78 3.77 4.32
N SER A 446 6.76 4.10 5.14
CA SER A 446 7.88 3.24 5.52
C SER A 446 8.00 3.22 7.04
N GLN A 447 8.44 2.10 7.58
CA GLN A 447 8.68 1.97 9.02
C GLN A 447 10.15 1.63 9.26
N HIS A 448 10.86 2.53 9.95
CA HIS A 448 12.23 2.27 10.39
C HIS A 448 12.25 2.23 11.93
N TYR A 449 12.29 1.03 12.49
CA TYR A 449 12.17 0.80 13.94
C TYR A 449 10.85 1.37 14.48
N ASP A 450 10.91 2.33 15.40
CA ASP A 450 9.77 3.05 15.97
C ASP A 450 9.41 4.32 15.20
N VAL A 451 10.10 4.64 14.10
CA VAL A 451 9.90 5.88 13.32
C VAL A 451 9.11 5.60 12.03
N PRO A 452 7.86 6.10 11.92
CA PRO A 452 7.12 6.10 10.67
C PRO A 452 7.58 7.26 9.77
N ILE A 453 7.70 6.99 8.48
CA ILE A 453 7.86 8.01 7.45
C ILE A 453 6.69 7.87 6.48
N ASN A 454 5.83 8.87 6.45
CA ASN A 454 4.72 8.98 5.51
C ASN A 454 5.15 9.83 4.31
N TYR A 455 4.66 9.52 3.12
CA TYR A 455 4.94 10.28 1.91
C TYR A 455 3.68 10.42 1.06
N VAL A 456 3.33 11.67 0.73
CA VAL A 456 2.13 12.05 -0.03
C VAL A 456 2.56 12.83 -1.27
N GLY A 457 1.96 12.53 -2.41
CA GLY A 457 2.30 13.12 -3.71
C GLY A 457 3.42 12.36 -4.42
N HIS A 458 4.00 12.99 -5.44
CA HIS A 458 5.09 12.41 -6.21
C HIS A 458 6.01 13.49 -6.76
N ALA A 459 7.29 13.44 -6.38
CA ALA A 459 8.31 14.34 -6.89
C ALA A 459 9.51 13.53 -7.42
N GLU A 460 9.62 13.39 -8.75
CA GLU A 460 10.84 12.83 -9.37
C GLU A 460 12.01 13.84 -9.31
N ARG A 461 11.69 15.14 -9.31
CA ARG A 461 12.63 16.26 -9.22
C ARG A 461 12.01 17.43 -8.45
N TRP A 462 12.85 18.18 -7.75
CA TRP A 462 12.50 19.39 -7.01
C TRP A 462 13.64 20.40 -7.14
N ASP A 463 13.34 21.69 -6.96
CA ASP A 463 14.33 22.78 -6.90
C ASP A 463 14.50 23.35 -5.49
N GLU A 464 13.56 23.05 -4.58
CA GLU A 464 13.59 23.49 -3.19
C GLU A 464 13.04 22.38 -2.28
N ILE A 465 13.67 22.24 -1.10
CA ILE A 465 13.14 21.48 0.03
C ILE A 465 12.84 22.48 1.16
N ALA A 466 11.61 22.51 1.64
CA ALA A 466 11.23 23.25 2.84
C ALA A 466 10.97 22.29 3.99
N VAL A 467 11.54 22.55 5.16
CA VAL A 467 11.36 21.72 6.36
C VAL A 467 10.62 22.53 7.41
N GLU A 468 9.50 21.99 7.88
CA GLU A 468 8.76 22.46 9.04
C GLU A 468 8.99 21.48 10.19
N GLY A 469 9.30 22.00 11.38
CA GLY A 469 9.68 21.18 12.53
C GLY A 469 11.17 20.81 12.54
N ASP A 470 11.52 19.67 13.13
CA ASP A 470 12.88 19.17 13.28
C ASP A 470 12.96 17.65 13.01
N ILE A 471 13.71 17.32 11.95
CA ILE A 471 13.97 15.94 11.53
C ILE A 471 14.67 15.14 12.64
N ALA A 472 15.64 15.72 13.34
CA ALA A 472 16.40 15.03 14.38
C ALA A 472 15.52 14.75 15.61
N ALA A 473 14.57 15.64 15.90
CA ALA A 473 13.57 15.45 16.95
C ALA A 473 12.44 14.48 16.56
N ARG A 474 12.47 13.93 15.33
CA ARG A 474 11.44 13.04 14.77
C ARG A 474 10.07 13.73 14.65
N ASP A 475 10.05 15.04 14.47
CA ASP A 475 8.82 15.81 14.41
C ASP A 475 8.91 16.79 13.24
N CYS A 476 8.58 16.34 12.04
CA CYS A 476 8.79 17.17 10.85
C CYS A 476 7.83 16.90 9.70
N LEU A 477 7.66 17.93 8.87
CA LEU A 477 7.06 17.89 7.55
C LEU A 477 8.07 18.47 6.54
N VAL A 478 8.43 17.68 5.53
CA VAL A 478 9.39 18.03 4.49
C VAL A 478 8.65 18.17 3.16
N ARG A 479 8.64 19.37 2.58
CA ARG A 479 7.98 19.67 1.30
C ARG A 479 8.98 19.66 0.15
N PHE A 480 8.64 18.97 -0.93
CA PHE A 480 9.41 18.94 -2.18
C PHE A 480 8.74 19.85 -3.19
N ASN A 481 9.36 21.01 -3.44
CA ASN A 481 8.81 22.05 -4.29
C ASN A 481 9.49 22.05 -5.66
N ARG A 482 8.72 22.36 -6.71
CA ARG A 482 9.24 22.60 -8.06
C ARG A 482 8.49 23.77 -8.67
N LYS A 483 9.21 24.80 -9.13
CA LYS A 483 8.62 26.01 -9.74
C LYS A 483 7.53 26.66 -8.86
N GLY A 484 7.76 26.71 -7.56
CA GLY A 484 6.82 27.30 -6.58
C GLY A 484 5.58 26.46 -6.24
N ARG A 485 5.51 25.19 -6.69
CA ARG A 485 4.44 24.25 -6.33
C ARG A 485 5.00 23.08 -5.52
N THR A 486 4.31 22.70 -4.45
CA THR A 486 4.60 21.46 -3.71
C THR A 486 4.12 20.25 -4.50
N LEU A 487 5.03 19.36 -4.87
CA LEU A 487 4.72 18.12 -5.60
C LEU A 487 4.59 16.91 -4.68
N ALA A 488 5.28 16.93 -3.54
CA ALA A 488 5.19 15.89 -2.53
C ALA A 488 5.51 16.44 -1.14
N VAL A 489 5.07 15.72 -0.11
CA VAL A 489 5.49 15.91 1.27
C VAL A 489 5.91 14.59 1.90
N ALA A 490 6.94 14.62 2.75
CA ALA A 490 7.27 13.54 3.66
C ALA A 490 7.06 14.00 5.10
N SER A 491 6.56 13.12 5.97
CA SER A 491 6.36 13.46 7.39
C SER A 491 6.81 12.38 8.36
N ILE A 492 7.18 12.82 9.56
CA ILE A 492 7.44 11.98 10.73
C ILE A 492 6.57 12.51 11.87
N PHE A 493 5.67 11.66 12.38
CA PHE A 493 4.71 11.96 13.46
C PHE A 493 3.83 13.22 13.25
N ARG A 494 3.66 13.64 11.99
CA ARG A 494 2.79 14.75 11.55
C ARG A 494 1.65 14.21 10.69
N ASP A 495 0.84 13.35 11.29
CA ASP A 495 -0.19 12.56 10.57
C ASP A 495 -1.31 13.46 10.01
N ILE A 496 -1.76 14.46 10.78
CA ILE A 496 -2.79 15.41 10.33
C ILE A 496 -2.27 16.28 9.18
N GLU A 497 -1.08 16.85 9.31
CA GLU A 497 -0.48 17.69 8.26
C GLU A 497 -0.21 16.88 6.97
N SER A 498 0.07 15.57 7.10
CA SER A 498 0.16 14.65 5.96
C SER A 498 -1.18 14.51 5.23
N LEU A 499 -2.27 14.32 5.98
CA LEU A 499 -3.63 14.24 5.43
C LEU A 499 -4.07 15.57 4.80
N GLU A 500 -3.75 16.71 5.43
CA GLU A 500 -4.03 18.04 4.90
C GLU A 500 -3.31 18.30 3.58
N ALA A 501 -2.05 17.86 3.46
CA ALA A 501 -1.30 17.94 2.20
C ALA A 501 -1.93 17.11 1.08
N GLU A 502 -2.45 15.90 1.39
CA GLU A 502 -3.19 15.09 0.42
C GLU A 502 -4.45 15.83 -0.08
N ILE A 503 -5.21 16.43 0.83
CA ILE A 503 -6.41 17.20 0.51
C ILE A 503 -6.11 18.44 -0.33
N GLU A 504 -5.05 19.16 0.00
CA GLU A 504 -4.65 20.34 -0.77
C GLU A 504 -4.31 19.97 -2.22
N MET A 505 -3.57 18.88 -2.43
CA MET A 505 -3.27 18.37 -3.79
C MET A 505 -4.54 17.96 -4.53
N GLU A 506 -5.48 17.28 -3.87
CA GLU A 506 -6.77 16.90 -4.47
C GLU A 506 -7.58 18.13 -4.92
N ARG A 507 -7.61 19.19 -4.10
CA ARG A 507 -8.36 20.42 -4.39
C ARG A 507 -7.74 21.24 -5.51
N GLN A 508 -6.41 21.33 -5.59
CA GLN A 508 -5.72 22.04 -6.67
C GLN A 508 -6.08 21.48 -8.05
N THR A 509 -6.20 20.17 -8.14
CA THR A 509 -6.55 19.46 -9.38
C THR A 509 -8.04 19.56 -9.72
N ALA A 510 -8.93 19.71 -8.74
CA ALA A 510 -10.36 19.88 -8.99
C ALA A 510 -10.73 21.26 -9.58
N ASN A 511 -9.89 22.27 -9.35
CA ASN A 511 -10.12 23.66 -9.75
C ASN A 511 -9.44 24.06 -11.08
N GLY A 512 -8.65 23.17 -11.70
CA GLY A 512 -7.96 23.39 -12.97
C GLY A 512 -8.46 22.45 -14.04
#